data_AF-A0A7H4IQ58-F1
#
_entry.id   AF-A0A7H4IQ58-F1
#
_cell.length_a   1.000
_cell.length_b   1.000
_cell.length_c   1.000
_cell.angle_alpha   90.00
_cell.angle_beta   90.00
_cell.angle_gamma   90.00
#
_symmetry.space_group_name_H-M   'P 1'
#
loop_
_entity.id
_entity.type
_entity.pdbx_description
1 polymer ?
#
loop_
_entity_poly.entity_id
_entity_poly.type
_entity_poly.pdbx_seq_one_letter_code
_entity_poly.pdbx_strand_id
1 'polypeptide(L)' 'MIYANDHDPAHIHVFYDGREIIINLGETEATIREIAPGVKRADVREAFRIAVEQREALLAAWRTIDAQRS' A
#
# COMPACT_ATOMS: atom_id res chain seq x y z
N MET A 1 3.25 0.28 -6.16
CA MET A 1 4.16 -0.85 -6.43
C MET A 1 4.17 -1.77 -5.20
N ILE A 2 4.30 -3.07 -5.40
CA ILE A 2 4.44 -4.05 -4.29
C ILE A 2 5.90 -4.52 -4.30
N TYR A 3 6.66 -4.25 -3.24
CA TYR A 3 8.07 -4.67 -3.15
C TYR A 3 8.16 -6.07 -2.55
N ALA A 4 8.90 -6.96 -3.23
CA ALA A 4 8.96 -8.37 -2.90
C ALA A 4 9.80 -8.70 -1.65
N ASN A 5 10.54 -7.76 -1.07
CA ASN A 5 11.39 -8.02 0.10
C ASN A 5 10.74 -7.64 1.44
N ASP A 6 9.47 -7.25 1.39
CA ASP A 6 8.81 -6.62 2.51
C ASP A 6 7.96 -7.64 3.27
N HIS A 7 8.25 -7.75 4.56
CA HIS A 7 7.67 -8.71 5.47
C HIS A 7 6.27 -8.26 5.91
N ASP A 8 5.53 -9.20 6.50
CA ASP A 8 4.21 -8.98 7.09
C ASP A 8 4.22 -7.73 8.02
N PRO A 9 3.21 -6.84 7.96
CA PRO A 9 1.98 -6.92 7.16
C PRO A 9 2.14 -6.57 5.67
N ALA A 10 1.32 -7.19 4.82
CA ALA A 10 1.17 -6.79 3.41
C ALA A 10 0.90 -5.28 3.29
N HIS A 11 1.67 -4.60 2.45
CA HIS A 11 1.55 -3.15 2.24
C HIS A 11 1.89 -2.77 0.80
N ILE A 12 1.51 -1.54 0.46
CA ILE A 12 1.73 -0.95 -0.86
C ILE A 12 2.47 0.38 -0.74
N HIS A 13 3.22 0.69 -1.78
CA HIS A 13 3.85 1.99 -1.97
C HIS A 13 3.08 2.74 -3.04
N VAL A 14 2.52 3.89 -2.67
CA VAL A 14 1.81 4.80 -3.56
C VAL A 14 2.74 5.96 -3.87
N PHE A 15 3.04 6.15 -5.16
CA PHE A 15 3.89 7.24 -5.63
C PHE A 15 3.07 8.30 -6.34
N TYR A 16 3.26 9.57 -5.96
CA TYR A 16 2.65 10.72 -6.61
C TYR A 16 3.54 11.95 -6.45
N ASP A 17 3.77 12.69 -7.54
CA ASP A 17 4.62 13.89 -7.56
C ASP A 17 6.02 13.65 -6.95
N GLY A 18 6.61 12.48 -7.22
CA GLY A 18 7.92 12.08 -6.68
C GLY A 18 7.94 11.80 -5.17
N ARG A 19 6.77 11.76 -4.52
CA ARG A 19 6.60 11.47 -3.09
C ARG A 19 5.93 10.13 -2.89
N GLU A 20 6.14 9.59 -1.70
CA GLU A 20 5.69 8.25 -1.34
C GLU A 20 4.72 8.26 -0.16
N ILE A 21 3.74 7.36 -0.23
CA ILE A 21 2.85 7.02 0.87
C ILE A 21 2.87 5.51 1.00
N ILE A 22 3.15 5.02 2.21
CA ILE A 22 3.15 3.59 2.51
C ILE A 22 1.86 3.28 3.27
N ILE A 23 1.09 2.32 2.75
CA ILE A 23 -0.20 1.90 3.31
C ILE A 23 -0.14 0.42 3.61
N ASN A 24 -0.34 0.06 4.88
CA ASN A 24 -0.58 -1.33 5.26
C ASN A 24 -1.98 -1.72 4.79
N LEU A 25 -2.11 -2.87 4.14
CA LEU A 25 -3.42 -3.42 3.77
C LEU A 25 -4.08 -4.13 4.96
N GLY A 26 -3.28 -4.67 5.88
CA GLY A 26 -3.71 -5.39 7.08
C GLY A 26 -4.56 -6.62 6.77
N GLU A 27 -4.88 -7.42 7.79
CA GLU A 27 -5.83 -8.54 7.63
C GLU A 27 -7.30 -8.09 7.70
N THR A 28 -7.58 -7.04 8.47
CA THR A 28 -8.94 -6.51 8.68
C THR A 28 -9.16 -5.17 8.00
N GLU A 29 -8.21 -4.23 8.11
CA GLU A 29 -8.36 -2.88 7.59
C GLU A 29 -7.02 -2.31 7.11
N ALA A 30 -7.10 -1.39 6.15
CA ALA A 30 -5.94 -0.65 5.69
C ALA A 30 -5.59 0.46 6.68
N THR A 31 -4.29 0.74 6.88
CA THR A 31 -3.81 1.83 7.72
C THR A 31 -2.65 2.56 7.04
N ILE A 32 -2.57 3.88 7.24
CA ILE A 32 -1.42 4.65 6.77
C ILE A 32 -0.21 4.33 7.65
N ARG A 33 0.87 3.84 7.04
CA ARG A 33 2.13 3.52 7.72
C ARG A 33 3.06 4.72 7.75
N GLU A 34 3.28 5.34 6.58
CA GLU A 34 4.21 6.44 6.41
C GLU A 34 3.71 7.41 5.33
N ILE A 35 3.98 8.70 5.51
CA ILE A 35 3.71 9.75 4.54
C ILE A 35 5.01 10.54 4.36
N ALA A 36 5.54 10.60 3.14
CA ALA A 36 6.70 11.42 2.85
C ALA A 36 6.43 12.91 3.17
N PRO A 37 7.44 13.67 3.63
CA PRO A 37 7.28 15.10 3.91
C PRO A 37 6.70 15.87 2.71
N GLY A 38 5.77 16.79 2.98
CA GLY A 38 5.17 17.70 1.99
C GLY A 38 4.13 17.09 1.06
N VAL A 39 3.71 15.83 1.25
CA VAL A 39 2.52 15.28 0.61
C VAL A 39 1.27 16.04 1.11
N LYS A 40 0.36 16.41 0.21
CA LYS A 40 -0.86 17.14 0.59
C LYS A 40 -1.85 16.18 1.25
N ARG A 41 -2.59 16.69 2.24
CA ARG A 41 -3.65 15.90 2.91
C ARG A 41 -4.72 15.38 1.94
N ALA A 42 -4.97 16.06 0.82
CA ALA A 42 -5.91 15.60 -0.19
C ALA A 42 -5.39 14.34 -0.91
N ASP A 43 -4.11 14.33 -1.28
CA ASP A 43 -3.47 13.21 -1.96
C ASP A 43 -3.41 11.98 -1.05
N VAL A 44 -3.14 12.17 0.26
CA VAL A 44 -3.20 11.09 1.26
C VAL A 44 -4.60 10.48 1.35
N ARG A 45 -5.65 11.30 1.42
CA ARG A 45 -7.03 10.81 1.50
C ARG A 45 -7.41 10.03 0.24
N GLU A 46 -7.01 10.52 -0.92
CA GLU A 46 -7.33 9.87 -2.18
C GLU A 46 -6.57 8.55 -2.35
N ALA A 47 -5.27 8.53 -2.05
CA ALA A 47 -4.48 7.31 -2.04
C ALA A 47 -5.06 6.26 -1.09
N PHE A 48 -5.47 6.68 0.11
CA PHE A 48 -6.07 5.79 1.09
C PHE A 48 -7.44 5.27 0.64
N ARG A 49 -8.29 6.12 0.06
CA ARG A 49 -9.59 5.72 -0.50
C ARG A 49 -9.41 4.64 -1.57
N ILE A 50 -8.50 4.85 -2.52
CA ILE A 50 -8.20 3.88 -3.58
C ILE A 50 -7.66 2.57 -2.99
N ALA A 51 -6.78 2.65 -1.98
CA ALA A 51 -6.23 1.47 -1.33
C ALA A 51 -7.31 0.62 -0.63
N VAL A 52 -8.28 1.26 0.03
CA VAL A 52 -9.43 0.58 0.64
C VAL A 52 -10.33 -0.04 -0.43
N GLU A 53 -10.66 0.69 -1.48
CA GLU A 53 -11.51 0.20 -2.57
C GLU A 53 -10.91 -0.98 -3.33
N GLN A 54 -9.59 -1.00 -3.49
CA GLN A 54 -8.86 -2.05 -4.22
C GLN A 54 -8.24 -3.12 -3.30
N ARG A 55 -8.53 -3.07 -2.00
CA ARG A 55 -7.81 -3.85 -0.97
C ARG A 55 -7.75 -5.34 -1.28
N GLU A 56 -8.87 -5.96 -1.64
CA GLU A 56 -8.93 -7.40 -1.93
C GLU A 56 -8.08 -7.78 -3.16
N ALA A 57 -8.12 -6.96 -4.21
CA ALA A 57 -7.32 -7.18 -5.41
C ALA A 57 -5.82 -7.02 -5.12
N LEU A 58 -5.46 -6.02 -4.30
CA LEU A 58 -4.08 -5.78 -3.87
C LEU A 58 -3.55 -6.91 -2.98
N LEU A 59 -4.36 -7.43 -2.06
CA LEU A 59 -4.02 -8.59 -1.23
C LEU A 59 -3.84 -9.85 -2.08
N ALA A 60 -4.71 -10.09 -3.07
CA ALA A 60 -4.57 -11.22 -3.98
C ALA A 60 -3.29 -11.13 -4.82
N ALA A 61 -2.97 -9.92 -5.33
CA ALA A 61 -1.72 -9.67 -6.05
C ALA A 61 -0.49 -9.87 -5.14
N TRP A 62 -0.54 -9.37 -3.90
CA TRP A 62 0.52 -9.53 -2.91
C TRP A 62 0.80 -11.01 -2.63
N ARG A 63 -0.25 -11.81 -2.34
CA ARG A 63 -0.13 -13.26 -2.11
C ARG A 63 0.43 -14.00 -3.32
N THR A 64 0.07 -13.58 -4.52
CA THR A 64 0.61 -14.17 -5.77
C THR A 64 2.10 -13.90 -5.90
N ILE A 65 2.54 -12.68 -5.62
CA ILE A 65 3.96 -12.29 -5.68
C ILE A 65 4.74 -13.02 -4.58
N ASP A 66 4.20 -13.14 -3.37
CA ASP A 66 4.84 -13.83 -2.26
C ASP A 66 4.96 -15.34 -2.52
N ALA A 67 3.90 -15.98 -3.04
CA ALA A 67 3.91 -17.40 -3.39
C ALA A 67 4.91 -17.75 -4.50
N GLN A 68 5.23 -16.83 -5.42
CA GLN A 68 6.26 -17.02 -6.44
C GLN A 68 7.71 -17.05 -5.87
N ARG A 69 7.88 -16.77 -4.57
CA ARG A 69 9.17 -16.82 -3.87
C ARG A 69 9.42 -18.15 -3.15
N SER A 70 8.44 -19.06 -3.10
CA SER A 70 8.48 -20.34 -2.37
C SER A 70 9.09 -21.49 -3.18
#